data_AF-A0A945UED5-F1
#
_entry.id   AF-A0A945UED5-F1
#
_cell.length_a   1.000
_cell.length_b   1.000
_cell.length_c   1.000
_cell.angle_alpha   90.00
_cell.angle_beta   90.00
_cell.angle_gamma   90.00
#
_symmetry.space_group_name_H-M   'P 1'
#
loop_
_entity.id
_entity.type
_entity.pdbx_description
1 polymer ?
#
loop_
_entity_poly.entity_id
_entity_poly.type
_entity_poly.pdbx_seq_one_letter_code
_entity_poly.pdbx_strand_id
1 'polypeptide(L)'
;MSEKPIMWIGKQPGQKTPAPNPEKDEALAAELGAVCEAAGYAVDGFLAAHGNYGSWLVRMSNAGKNYQLIWDGKAGKLLHHVAISSGGWDELSSCDIAEKDTVGFVAGTSELLQKQQA
;
A
#
# COMPACT_ATOMS: atom_id res chain seq x y z
N MET A 1 -23.25 34.72 30.94
CA MET A 1 -23.48 33.26 30.97
C MET A 1 -22.32 32.63 30.22
N SER A 2 -21.36 32.05 30.94
CA SER A 2 -20.13 31.52 30.36
C SER A 2 -20.37 30.10 29.85
N GLU A 3 -20.53 29.94 28.55
CA GLU A 3 -20.60 28.62 27.91
C GLU A 3 -19.22 27.95 27.98
N LYS A 4 -19.16 26.78 28.63
CA LYS A 4 -17.94 26.00 28.80
C LYS A 4 -17.61 25.29 27.48
N PRO A 5 -16.34 25.27 27.02
CA PRO A 5 -15.97 24.52 25.83
C PRO A 5 -16.16 23.01 26.06
N ILE A 6 -16.95 22.38 25.20
CA ILE A 6 -17.15 20.93 25.17
C ILE A 6 -15.86 20.29 24.63
N MET A 7 -15.12 19.59 25.49
CA MET A 7 -13.96 18.78 25.09
C MET A 7 -14.46 17.45 24.52
N TRP A 8 -14.17 17.20 23.24
CA TRP A 8 -14.44 15.92 22.60
C TRP A 8 -13.28 14.95 22.84
N ILE A 9 -13.55 13.79 23.45
CA ILE A 9 -12.61 12.66 23.50
C ILE A 9 -12.80 11.88 22.19
N GLY A 10 -12.16 12.34 21.10
CA GLY A 10 -12.24 11.72 19.77
C GLY A 10 -12.29 12.74 18.62
N LYS A 11 -12.22 12.25 17.36
CA LYS A 11 -12.35 13.10 16.16
C LYS A 11 -13.74 13.74 16.13
N GLN A 12 -13.77 15.02 15.76
CA GLN A 12 -14.98 15.81 15.57
C GLN A 12 -15.89 15.15 14.51
N PRO A 13 -17.19 14.94 14.79
CA PRO A 13 -18.11 14.38 13.81
C PRO A 13 -18.22 15.34 12.62
N GLY A 14 -17.78 14.89 11.43
CA GLY A 14 -17.84 15.68 10.19
C GLY A 14 -16.56 15.70 9.34
N GLN A 15 -15.42 15.17 9.82
CA GLN A 15 -14.29 14.91 8.91
C GLN A 15 -14.67 13.79 7.94
N LYS A 16 -15.15 14.16 6.76
CA LYS A 16 -15.38 13.25 5.64
C LYS A 16 -14.06 12.56 5.32
N THR A 17 -14.03 11.24 5.47
CA THR A 17 -13.03 10.40 4.82
C THR A 17 -13.06 10.76 3.32
N PRO A 18 -11.91 11.04 2.68
CA PRO A 18 -11.89 11.28 1.24
C PRO A 18 -12.58 10.10 0.54
N ALA A 19 -13.53 10.41 -0.34
CA ALA A 19 -14.27 9.39 -1.06
C ALA A 19 -13.30 8.55 -1.90
N PRO A 20 -13.54 7.23 -2.05
CA PRO A 20 -12.78 6.40 -2.98
C PRO A 20 -12.80 7.03 -4.37
N ASN A 21 -11.64 7.06 -5.03
CA ASN A 21 -11.51 7.58 -6.39
C ASN A 21 -11.08 6.42 -7.30
N PRO A 22 -12.05 5.62 -7.76
CA PRO A 22 -11.76 4.36 -8.46
C PRO A 22 -10.89 4.57 -9.70
N GLU A 23 -11.04 5.68 -10.43
CA GLU A 23 -10.21 5.98 -11.61
C GLU A 23 -8.72 6.13 -11.24
N LYS A 24 -8.42 6.75 -10.09
CA LYS A 24 -7.03 6.88 -9.61
C LYS A 24 -6.49 5.56 -9.09
N ASP A 25 -7.33 4.76 -8.45
CA ASP A 25 -6.95 3.46 -7.92
C ASP A 25 -6.69 2.46 -9.03
N GLU A 26 -7.51 2.45 -10.08
CA GLU A 26 -7.33 1.63 -11.27
C GLU A 26 -6.07 2.03 -12.04
N ALA A 27 -5.81 3.34 -12.20
CA ALA A 27 -4.57 3.82 -12.82
C ALA A 27 -3.33 3.41 -12.00
N LEU A 28 -3.38 3.56 -10.67
CA LEU A 28 -2.30 3.14 -9.80
C LEU A 28 -2.10 1.61 -9.84
N ALA A 29 -3.18 0.84 -9.82
CA ALA A 29 -3.15 -0.62 -9.91
C ALA A 29 -2.51 -1.09 -11.23
N ALA A 30 -2.83 -0.43 -12.35
CA ALA A 30 -2.25 -0.74 -13.65
C ALA A 30 -0.74 -0.47 -13.68
N GLU A 31 -0.30 0.70 -13.19
CA GLU A 31 1.12 1.06 -13.16
C GLU A 31 1.93 0.14 -12.24
N LEU A 32 1.42 -0.13 -11.04
CA LEU A 32 2.06 -1.09 -10.11
C LEU A 32 2.06 -2.50 -10.69
N GLY A 33 0.98 -2.89 -11.38
CA GLY A 33 0.87 -4.17 -12.03
C GLY A 33 1.95 -4.38 -13.08
N ALA A 34 2.14 -3.39 -13.97
CA ALA A 34 3.18 -3.42 -14.99
C ALA A 34 4.59 -3.53 -14.40
N VAL A 35 4.87 -2.84 -13.30
CA VAL A 35 6.17 -2.91 -12.59
C VAL A 35 6.40 -4.29 -11.99
N CYS A 36 5.38 -4.88 -11.36
CA CYS A 36 5.45 -6.21 -10.77
C CYS A 36 5.69 -7.29 -11.86
N GLU A 37 4.96 -7.19 -12.97
CA GLU A 37 5.10 -8.09 -14.12
C GLU A 37 6.47 -7.97 -14.79
N ALA A 38 6.99 -6.74 -14.94
CA ALA A 38 8.35 -6.51 -15.44
C ALA A 38 9.42 -7.12 -14.52
N ALA A 39 9.16 -7.20 -13.21
CA ALA A 39 9.98 -7.91 -12.25
C ALA A 39 9.69 -9.43 -12.18
N GLY A 40 8.88 -9.97 -13.08
CA GLY A 40 8.59 -11.41 -13.16
C GLY A 40 7.58 -11.94 -12.14
N TYR A 41 6.82 -11.06 -11.49
CA TYR A 41 5.71 -11.44 -10.61
C TYR A 41 4.39 -11.39 -11.37
N ALA A 42 3.56 -12.43 -11.24
CA ALA A 42 2.19 -12.41 -11.72
C ALA A 42 1.31 -11.69 -10.70
N VAL A 43 0.50 -10.72 -11.14
CA VAL A 43 -0.34 -9.92 -10.23
C VAL A 43 -1.71 -10.58 -10.07
N ASP A 44 -2.04 -10.97 -8.85
CA ASP A 44 -3.29 -11.66 -8.53
C ASP A 44 -4.42 -10.69 -8.20
N GLY A 45 -4.09 -9.50 -7.70
CA GLY A 45 -5.09 -8.47 -7.44
C GLY A 45 -4.58 -7.26 -6.66
N PHE A 46 -5.39 -6.20 -6.69
CA PHE A 46 -5.13 -4.93 -6.04
C PHE A 46 -6.28 -4.58 -5.08
N LEU A 47 -5.94 -4.14 -3.86
CA LEU A 47 -6.89 -3.61 -2.89
C LEU A 47 -6.43 -2.24 -2.40
N ALA A 48 -7.24 -1.20 -2.60
CA ALA A 48 -7.04 0.10 -1.97
C ALA A 48 -7.96 0.25 -0.74
N ALA A 49 -7.39 0.81 0.33
CA ALA A 49 -8.07 1.18 1.56
C ALA A 49 -8.07 2.71 1.70
N HIS A 50 -9.22 3.32 1.41
CA HIS A 50 -9.46 4.76 1.48
C HIS A 50 -9.72 5.22 2.91
N GLY A 51 -8.68 5.15 3.74
CA GLY A 51 -8.65 5.77 5.07
C GLY A 51 -7.98 7.15 5.04
N ASN A 52 -7.86 7.78 6.21
CA ASN A 52 -7.17 9.07 6.36
C ASN A 52 -5.72 9.07 5.86
N TYR A 53 -5.08 7.91 5.76
CA TYR A 53 -3.69 7.77 5.37
C TYR A 53 -3.51 7.21 3.95
N GLY A 54 -4.56 6.64 3.35
CA GLY A 54 -4.51 5.93 2.07
C GLY A 54 -3.53 4.75 2.11
N SER A 55 -4.02 3.53 2.33
CA SER A 55 -3.21 2.31 2.25
C SER A 55 -3.64 1.49 1.04
N TRP A 56 -2.74 0.69 0.48
CA TRP A 56 -3.09 -0.25 -0.57
C TRP A 56 -2.25 -1.51 -0.49
N LEU A 57 -2.70 -2.56 -1.15
CA LEU A 57 -2.07 -3.86 -1.18
C LEU A 57 -2.14 -4.45 -2.60
N VAL A 58 -1.03 -4.97 -3.08
CA VAL A 58 -0.95 -5.78 -4.31
C VAL A 58 -0.61 -7.20 -3.92
N ARG A 59 -1.40 -8.17 -4.36
CA ARG A 59 -1.07 -9.59 -4.25
C ARG A 59 -0.41 -10.03 -5.52
N MET A 60 0.66 -10.80 -5.38
CA MET A 60 1.42 -11.28 -6.51
C MET A 60 2.02 -12.65 -6.23
N SER A 61 2.39 -13.37 -7.29
CA SER A 61 2.97 -14.70 -7.19
C SER A 61 4.17 -14.85 -8.13
N ASN A 62 5.18 -15.57 -7.67
CA ASN A 62 6.38 -15.85 -8.46
C ASN A 62 6.94 -17.22 -8.05
N ALA A 63 7.30 -18.06 -9.03
CA ALA A 63 7.90 -19.38 -8.81
C ALA A 63 7.15 -20.27 -7.79
N GLY A 64 5.81 -20.22 -7.79
CA GLY A 64 4.96 -21.00 -6.87
C GLY A 64 4.89 -20.48 -5.43
N LYS A 65 5.47 -19.30 -5.15
CA LYS A 65 5.34 -18.58 -3.89
C LYS A 65 4.39 -17.40 -4.05
N ASN A 66 3.66 -17.10 -2.97
CA ASN A 66 2.80 -15.93 -2.90
C ASN A 66 3.54 -14.80 -2.17
N TYR A 67 3.34 -13.60 -2.67
CA TYR A 67 3.92 -12.37 -2.18
C TYR A 67 2.83 -11.31 -2.08
N GLN A 68 3.11 -10.28 -1.30
CA GLN A 68 2.27 -9.09 -1.27
C GLN A 68 3.13 -7.85 -1.08
N LEU A 69 2.77 -6.79 -1.80
CA LEU A 69 3.26 -5.44 -1.56
C LEU A 69 2.21 -4.67 -0.79
N ILE A 70 2.60 -4.00 0.28
CA ILE A 70 1.72 -3.25 1.15
C ILE A 70 2.25 -1.85 1.29
N TRP A 71 1.45 -0.87 0.91
CA TRP A 71 1.65 0.50 1.33
C TRP A 71 0.94 0.76 2.66
N ASP A 72 1.74 0.94 3.71
CA ASP A 72 1.28 1.47 4.99
C ASP A 72 1.35 3.00 4.96
N GLY A 73 0.25 3.63 4.55
CA GLY A 73 0.14 5.09 4.53
C GLY A 73 0.31 5.78 5.89
N LYS A 74 0.08 5.05 7.00
CA LYS A 74 0.25 5.58 8.36
C LYS A 74 1.74 5.60 8.73
N ALA A 75 2.47 4.54 8.42
CA ALA A 75 3.92 4.48 8.63
C ALA A 75 4.72 5.23 7.56
N GLY A 76 4.12 5.46 6.37
CA GLY A 76 4.82 6.02 5.22
C GLY A 76 5.76 5.00 4.55
N LYS A 77 5.47 3.70 4.68
CA LYS A 77 6.36 2.61 4.26
C LYS A 77 5.71 1.68 3.25
N LEU A 78 6.51 1.27 2.28
CA LEU A 78 6.22 0.16 1.39
C LEU A 78 6.86 -1.10 1.96
N LEU A 79 6.07 -2.15 2.13
CA LEU A 79 6.49 -3.44 2.68
C LEU A 79 6.31 -4.52 1.62
N HIS A 80 7.24 -5.46 1.55
CA HIS A 80 7.14 -6.64 0.69
C HIS A 80 7.23 -7.89 1.52
N HIS A 81 6.17 -8.66 1.51
CA HIS A 81 6.09 -9.89 2.29
C HIS A 81 6.01 -11.11 1.38
N VAL A 82 6.46 -12.24 1.90
CA VAL A 82 6.28 -13.57 1.32
C VAL A 82 5.41 -14.43 2.22
N ALA A 83 4.56 -15.26 1.64
CA ALA A 83 3.78 -16.23 2.38
C ALA A 83 4.68 -17.34 2.92
N ILE A 84 4.53 -17.67 4.20
CA ILE A 84 5.25 -18.76 4.85
C ILE A 84 4.40 -20.03 4.89
N SER A 85 5.07 -21.20 4.82
CA SER A 85 4.41 -22.51 4.74
C SER A 85 3.61 -22.87 6.00
N SER A 86 3.95 -22.31 7.16
CA SER A 86 3.20 -22.46 8.41
C SER A 86 1.93 -21.59 8.48
N GLY A 87 1.66 -20.79 7.44
CA GLY A 87 0.63 -19.75 7.44
C GLY A 87 1.17 -18.43 8.00
N GLY A 88 0.69 -17.32 7.42
CA GLY A 88 1.16 -15.98 7.72
C GLY A 88 2.04 -15.39 6.63
N TRP A 89 2.73 -14.31 6.98
CA TRP A 89 3.55 -13.50 6.07
C TRP A 89 4.84 -13.10 6.78
N ASP A 90 5.96 -13.20 6.08
CA ASP A 90 7.28 -12.74 6.56
C ASP A 90 7.71 -11.52 5.73
N GLU A 91 8.31 -10.51 6.37
CA GLU A 91 8.79 -9.31 5.70
C GLU A 91 10.15 -9.58 5.03
N LEU A 92 10.18 -9.55 3.70
CA LEU A 92 11.42 -9.67 2.95
C LEU A 92 12.21 -8.37 2.94
N SER A 93 11.50 -7.26 2.78
CA SER A 93 12.10 -5.94 2.72
C SER A 93 11.04 -4.85 2.85
N SER A 94 11.52 -3.66 3.19
CA SER A 94 10.72 -2.45 3.28
C SER A 94 11.52 -1.24 2.83
N CYS A 95 10.82 -0.20 2.35
CA CYS A 95 11.40 1.10 2.06
C CYS A 95 10.45 2.23 2.44
N ASP A 96 11.01 3.40 2.73
CA ASP A 96 10.25 4.62 2.93
C ASP A 96 9.90 5.24 1.57
N ILE A 97 8.68 5.75 1.42
CA ILE A 97 8.26 6.46 0.21
C ILE A 97 8.19 7.95 0.51
N ALA A 98 9.08 8.71 -0.12
CA ALA A 98 9.16 10.17 0.06
C ALA A 98 7.95 10.89 -0.55
N GLU A 99 7.51 10.47 -1.74
CA GLU A 99 6.41 11.07 -2.49
C GLU A 99 5.23 10.11 -2.56
N LYS A 100 4.10 10.49 -1.92
CA LYS A 100 2.91 9.65 -1.80
C LYS A 100 2.01 9.74 -3.03
N ASP A 101 2.60 9.54 -4.20
CA ASP A 101 1.94 9.55 -5.50
C ASP A 101 2.36 8.33 -6.34
N THR A 102 1.75 8.19 -7.52
CA THR A 102 2.02 7.06 -8.42
C THR A 102 3.50 6.92 -8.76
N VAL A 103 4.21 8.03 -8.97
CA VAL A 103 5.64 8.00 -9.36
C VAL A 103 6.48 7.48 -8.21
N GLY A 104 6.25 7.99 -7.00
CA GLY A 104 6.95 7.52 -5.79
C GLY A 104 6.65 6.05 -5.49
N PHE A 105 5.39 5.63 -5.62
CA PHE A 105 5.00 4.23 -5.40
C PHE A 105 5.60 3.27 -6.43
N VAL A 106 5.61 3.64 -7.71
CA VAL A 106 6.23 2.86 -8.79
C VAL A 106 7.74 2.75 -8.58
N ALA A 107 8.42 3.86 -8.30
CA ALA A 107 9.85 3.88 -8.07
C ALA A 107 10.25 3.01 -6.88
N GLY A 108 9.55 3.17 -5.74
CA GLY A 108 9.79 2.37 -4.54
C GLY A 108 9.52 0.88 -4.77
N THR A 109 8.45 0.53 -5.47
CA THR A 109 8.13 -0.86 -5.82
C THR A 109 9.22 -1.47 -6.70
N SER A 110 9.64 -0.77 -7.75
CA SER A 110 10.71 -1.24 -8.65
C SER A 110 12.02 -1.48 -7.90
N GLU A 111 12.45 -0.54 -7.06
CA GLU A 111 13.68 -0.69 -6.27
C GLU A 111 13.60 -1.91 -5.35
N LEU A 112 12.47 -2.07 -4.68
CA LEU A 112 12.27 -3.11 -3.68
C LEU A 112 12.25 -4.50 -4.33
N LEU A 113 11.58 -4.66 -5.48
CA LEU A 113 11.56 -5.92 -6.22
C LEU A 113 12.93 -6.26 -6.83
N GLN A 114 13.67 -5.28 -7.36
CA GLN A 114 15.03 -5.50 -7.89
C GLN A 114 16.00 -6.01 -6.81
N LYS A 115 15.90 -5.51 -5.57
CA LYS A 115 16.72 -5.99 -4.44
C LYS A 115 16.51 -7.47 -4.10
N GLN A 116 15.38 -8.06 -4.49
CA GLN A 116 15.06 -9.47 -4.24
C GLN A 116 15.53 -10.40 -5.38
N GLN A 117 15.98 -9.83 -6.49
CA GLN A 117 16.48 -10.56 -7.66
C GLN A 117 18.02 -10.60 -7.74
N ALA A 118 18.70 -9.76 -6.95
CA ALA A 118 20.16 -9.67 -6.88
C ALA A 118 20.73 -10.68 -5.87
#